data_AF-F8L5M3-F1
#
_entry.id   AF-F8L5M3-F1
#
_cell.length_a   1.000
_cell.length_b   1.000
_cell.length_c   1.000
_cell.angle_alpha   90.00
_cell.angle_beta   90.00
_cell.angle_gamma   90.00
#
_symmetry.space_group_name_H-M   'P 1'
#
loop_
_entity.id
_entity.type
_entity.pdbx_description
1 polymer ?
#
loop_
_entity_poly.entity_id
_entity_poly.type
_entity_poly.pdbx_seq_one_letter_code
_entity_poly.pdbx_strand_id
1 'polypeptide(L)'
;MHDALFEGHVSKRSRPLVHALIISVALNLGLLATFITFIIKEKKVETLLQAKTASKRVGKRASLSQSNGAVLEAFEKLSFAELIQLLRNEEVLEQGYRKRDLALSCLVAYHHFDLQRALPGMEFQKRAFSYSKPEKNIELFPGLDEERFQVIHYFARAEMWPLTSEGLYEEMKHRRENIPSSLMEAFFLSKEFFAIERAFSRLPFVFKRETLLSLLLEGSWKLIERTVTETVSHPTGEIQNIGQFLSGFENSKLAGYLLVALDPDHPYLRFSDEKLESFIGLLDQQTAEVELFLNRIATSARSDHIRELAKARIQSWGKEVRVSSQEYVVQKGDSLWGVSRHFDISMEKIREANQLQSDVLTPGQRLQIPHAQHN
;
A
#
# COMPACT_ATOMS: atom_id res chain seq x y z
N MET A 1 64.01 24.78 23.46
CA MET A 1 62.69 25.35 23.78
C MET A 1 61.77 24.19 23.99
N HIS A 2 61.72 23.74 25.24
CA HIS A 2 61.20 22.45 25.65
C HIS A 2 59.74 22.61 26.11
N ASP A 3 58.93 21.62 25.74
CA ASP A 3 57.57 21.38 26.20
C ASP A 3 57.43 21.52 27.71
N ALA A 4 56.85 22.64 28.13
CA ALA A 4 56.26 22.83 29.44
C ALA A 4 55.04 23.74 29.27
N LEU A 5 54.01 23.49 30.05
CA LEU A 5 52.70 24.17 30.10
C LEU A 5 51.62 23.51 29.25
N PHE A 6 51.19 22.30 29.62
CA PHE A 6 49.77 21.99 29.87
C PHE A 6 49.64 20.58 30.48
N GLU A 7 50.27 20.35 31.63
CA GLU A 7 49.77 19.35 32.58
C GLU A 7 49.41 20.05 33.89
N GLY A 8 48.17 19.82 34.33
CA GLY A 8 47.88 19.81 35.76
C GLY A 8 46.84 20.82 36.24
N HIS A 9 45.56 20.46 36.09
CA HIS A 9 44.61 20.56 37.21
C HIS A 9 43.47 19.54 37.09
N VAL A 10 43.85 18.26 37.06
CA VAL A 10 42.98 17.17 37.52
C VAL A 10 43.59 16.67 38.82
N SER A 11 43.04 17.16 39.95
CA SER A 11 43.61 16.91 41.28
C SER A 11 43.74 15.41 41.57
N LYS A 12 44.73 15.00 42.38
CA LYS A 12 44.90 13.60 42.84
C LYS A 12 43.63 13.00 43.50
N ARG A 13 42.61 13.81 43.84
CA ARG A 13 41.31 13.38 44.38
C ARG A 13 40.26 12.97 43.32
N SER A 14 40.42 13.29 42.04
CA SER A 14 39.43 12.94 41.01
C SER A 14 39.73 11.63 40.27
N ARG A 15 40.94 11.08 40.40
CA ARG A 15 41.29 9.74 39.88
C ARG A 15 40.30 8.65 40.33
N PRO A 16 39.91 8.52 41.61
CA PRO A 16 38.92 7.51 42.00
C PRO A 16 37.53 7.76 41.39
N LEU A 17 37.14 9.03 41.20
CA LEU A 17 35.87 9.39 40.56
C LEU A 17 35.87 9.04 39.07
N VAL A 18 36.99 9.25 38.37
CA VAL A 18 37.15 8.85 36.97
C VAL A 18 37.11 7.31 36.84
N HIS A 19 37.77 6.58 37.74
CA HIS A 19 37.69 5.11 37.76
C HIS A 19 36.26 4.63 38.06
N ALA A 20 35.56 5.24 39.03
CA ALA A 20 34.17 4.93 39.33
C ALA A 20 33.24 5.22 38.13
N LEU A 21 33.48 6.30 37.40
CA LEU A 21 32.72 6.65 36.20
C LEU A 21 32.97 5.65 35.06
N ILE A 22 34.22 5.27 34.82
CA ILE A 22 34.58 4.24 33.82
C ILE A 22 33.94 2.90 34.17
N ILE A 23 33.98 2.50 35.45
CA ILE A 23 33.32 1.28 35.94
C ILE A 23 31.81 1.35 35.74
N SER A 24 31.18 2.49 36.04
CA SER A 24 29.73 2.68 35.85
C SER A 24 29.33 2.61 34.37
N VAL A 25 30.10 3.23 33.47
CA VAL A 25 29.86 3.15 32.03
C VAL A 25 30.05 1.72 31.52
N ALA A 26 31.09 1.02 31.96
CA ALA A 26 31.33 -0.37 31.60
C ALA A 26 30.21 -1.29 32.11
N LEU A 27 29.72 -1.07 33.32
CA LEU A 27 28.61 -1.84 33.90
C LEU A 27 27.31 -1.61 33.13
N ASN A 28 26.99 -0.35 32.78
CA ASN A 28 25.80 -0.02 31.99
C ASN A 28 25.86 -0.60 30.57
N LEU A 29 27.03 -0.57 29.92
CA LEU A 29 27.24 -1.19 28.62
C LEU A 29 27.09 -2.72 28.70
N GLY A 30 27.61 -3.34 29.76
CA GLY A 30 27.40 -4.76 30.03
C GLY A 30 25.92 -5.11 30.22
N LEU A 31 25.20 -4.32 31.02
CA LEU A 31 23.76 -4.49 31.26
C LEU A 31 22.95 -4.34 29.96
N LEU A 32 23.26 -3.32 29.16
CA LEU A 32 22.64 -3.13 27.85
C LEU A 32 22.92 -4.29 26.90
N ALA A 33 24.15 -4.81 26.87
CA ALA A 33 24.50 -5.98 26.08
C ALA A 33 23.76 -7.25 26.56
N THR A 34 23.60 -7.43 27.88
CA THR A 34 22.80 -8.55 28.43
C THR A 34 21.32 -8.41 28.09
N PHE A 35 20.79 -7.19 28.09
CA PHE A 35 19.40 -6.92 27.73
C PHE A 35 19.15 -7.13 26.24
N ILE A 36 20.06 -6.65 25.38
CA ILE A 36 20.01 -6.86 23.92
C ILE A 36 20.12 -8.37 23.61
N THR A 37 21.04 -9.09 24.24
CA THR A 37 21.17 -10.54 24.03
C THR A 37 19.96 -11.31 24.55
N PHE A 38 19.34 -10.88 25.64
CA PHE A 38 18.08 -11.43 26.13
C PHE A 38 16.94 -11.21 25.11
N ILE A 39 16.76 -9.97 24.61
CA ILE A 39 15.74 -9.66 23.60
C ILE A 39 15.98 -10.42 22.28
N ILE A 40 17.22 -10.53 21.82
CA ILE A 40 17.56 -11.32 20.63
C ILE A 40 17.26 -12.80 20.86
N LYS A 41 17.56 -13.33 22.06
CA LYS A 41 17.26 -14.71 22.42
C LYS A 41 15.75 -14.95 22.49
N GLU A 42 14.98 -14.04 23.07
CA GLU A 42 13.52 -14.10 23.16
C GLU A 42 12.88 -14.08 21.77
N LYS A 43 13.26 -13.11 20.91
CA LYS A 43 12.84 -13.07 19.50
C LYS A 43 13.23 -14.32 18.73
N LYS A 44 14.44 -14.86 18.96
CA LYS A 44 14.89 -16.10 18.32
C LYS A 44 14.10 -17.31 18.82
N VAL A 45 13.76 -17.37 20.11
CA VAL A 45 12.89 -18.41 20.68
C VAL A 45 11.49 -18.30 20.11
N GLU A 46 10.94 -17.10 19.97
CA GLU A 46 9.64 -16.85 19.35
C GLU A 46 9.63 -17.23 17.87
N THR A 47 10.69 -16.88 17.14
CA THR A 47 10.88 -17.27 15.73
C THR A 47 11.09 -18.78 15.59
N LEU A 48 11.80 -19.42 16.53
CA LEU A 48 11.99 -20.88 16.56
C LEU A 48 10.72 -21.62 17.00
N LEU A 49 9.89 -21.02 17.85
CA LEU A 49 8.57 -21.54 18.22
C LEU A 49 7.63 -21.43 17.03
N GLN A 50 7.58 -20.28 16.35
CA GLN A 50 6.82 -20.06 15.12
C GLN A 50 7.29 -21.00 14.00
N ALA A 51 8.60 -21.13 13.79
CA ALA A 51 9.20 -22.04 12.82
C ALA A 51 8.98 -23.51 13.21
N LYS A 52 8.99 -23.87 14.50
CA LYS A 52 8.61 -25.23 14.95
C LYS A 52 7.11 -25.46 14.82
N THR A 53 6.23 -24.49 15.04
CA THR A 53 4.79 -24.63 14.78
C THR A 53 4.47 -24.72 13.29
N ALA A 54 5.24 -24.04 12.44
CA ALA A 54 5.12 -24.12 10.98
C ALA A 54 5.72 -25.42 10.42
N SER A 55 6.90 -25.83 10.89
CA SER A 55 7.61 -27.04 10.43
C SER A 55 7.00 -28.35 10.97
N LYS A 56 6.24 -28.30 12.08
CA LYS A 56 5.58 -29.47 12.68
C LYS A 56 4.12 -29.66 12.27
N ARG A 57 3.60 -28.88 11.30
CA ARG A 57 2.21 -28.96 10.79
C ARG A 57 2.09 -29.44 9.33
N VAL A 58 2.93 -30.39 8.92
CA VAL A 58 2.61 -31.28 7.78
C VAL A 58 2.33 -32.68 8.33
N GLY A 59 1.49 -32.75 9.37
CA GLY A 59 0.75 -33.96 9.70
C GLY A 59 -0.50 -34.00 8.83
N LYS A 60 -0.93 -35.20 8.38
CA LYS A 60 -2.23 -35.41 7.71
C LYS A 60 -3.32 -34.58 8.41
N ARG A 61 -3.90 -33.59 7.72
CA ARG A 61 -5.04 -32.82 8.25
C ARG A 61 -6.17 -33.81 8.55
N ALA A 62 -6.80 -33.67 9.70
CA ALA A 62 -7.95 -34.49 10.05
C ALA A 62 -9.10 -34.15 9.09
N SER A 63 -9.72 -35.17 8.49
CA SER A 63 -10.96 -34.99 7.74
C SER A 63 -12.13 -34.90 8.71
N LEU A 64 -12.98 -33.88 8.55
CA LEU A 64 -14.27 -33.87 9.24
C LEU A 64 -15.12 -35.05 8.76
N SER A 65 -16.04 -35.52 9.60
CA SER A 65 -17.01 -36.51 9.14
C SER A 65 -17.84 -35.94 7.98
N GLN A 66 -18.36 -36.82 7.12
CA GLN A 66 -19.14 -36.42 5.95
C GLN A 66 -20.35 -35.54 6.34
N SER A 67 -20.96 -35.80 7.50
CA SER A 67 -22.06 -35.03 8.07
C SER A 67 -21.66 -33.59 8.41
N ASN A 68 -20.54 -33.40 9.13
CA ASN A 68 -20.06 -32.06 9.47
C ASN A 68 -19.57 -31.28 8.24
N GLY A 69 -18.98 -31.97 7.25
CA GLY A 69 -18.61 -31.35 5.98
C GLY A 69 -19.81 -30.82 5.22
N ALA A 70 -20.92 -31.56 5.17
CA ALA A 70 -22.15 -31.09 4.55
C ALA A 70 -22.74 -29.85 5.26
N VAL A 71 -22.66 -29.79 6.59
CA VAL A 71 -23.09 -28.59 7.35
C VAL A 71 -22.25 -27.38 6.99
N LEU A 72 -20.92 -27.52 6.88
CA LEU A 72 -20.04 -26.44 6.47
C LEU A 72 -20.30 -25.98 5.02
N GLU A 73 -20.56 -26.90 4.09
CA GLU A 73 -20.94 -26.55 2.71
C GLU A 73 -22.27 -25.76 2.66
N ALA A 74 -23.19 -26.04 3.57
CA ALA A 74 -24.42 -25.25 3.71
C ALA A 74 -24.13 -23.87 4.33
N PHE A 75 -23.33 -23.81 5.40
CA PHE A 75 -23.04 -22.58 6.13
C PHE A 75 -22.18 -21.60 5.33
N GLU A 76 -21.30 -22.07 4.46
CA GLU A 76 -20.52 -21.24 3.54
C GLU A 76 -21.40 -20.32 2.67
N LYS A 77 -22.61 -20.78 2.34
CA LYS A 77 -23.56 -20.03 1.50
C LYS A 77 -24.42 -19.04 2.28
N LEU A 78 -24.35 -19.07 3.61
CA LEU A 78 -25.13 -18.19 4.47
C LEU A 78 -24.50 -16.80 4.51
N SER A 79 -25.37 -15.80 4.61
CA SER A 79 -24.99 -14.42 4.86
C SER A 79 -24.38 -14.26 6.25
N PHE A 80 -23.64 -13.16 6.44
CA PHE A 80 -23.10 -12.79 7.75
C PHE A 80 -24.19 -12.80 8.83
N ALA A 81 -25.35 -12.20 8.57
CA ALA A 81 -26.44 -12.11 9.53
C ALA A 81 -27.02 -13.48 9.93
N GLU A 82 -27.17 -14.39 8.97
CA GLU A 82 -27.63 -15.77 9.23
C GLU A 82 -26.63 -16.56 10.07
N LEU A 83 -25.33 -16.41 9.80
CA LEU A 83 -24.28 -17.04 10.60
C LEU A 83 -24.23 -16.51 12.03
N ILE A 84 -24.47 -15.21 12.23
CA ILE A 84 -24.58 -14.62 13.58
C ILE A 84 -25.75 -15.22 14.38
N GLN A 85 -26.89 -15.50 13.73
CA GLN A 85 -28.01 -16.16 14.41
C GLN A 85 -27.63 -17.58 14.87
N LEU A 86 -26.82 -18.29 14.08
CA LEU A 86 -26.35 -19.63 14.40
C LEU A 86 -25.35 -19.69 15.55
N LEU A 87 -24.76 -18.57 15.98
CA LEU A 87 -23.86 -18.54 17.14
C LEU A 87 -24.55 -18.93 18.46
N ARG A 88 -25.89 -18.85 18.52
CA ARG A 88 -26.69 -19.29 19.69
C ARG A 88 -27.10 -20.76 19.60
N ASN A 89 -26.76 -21.46 18.52
CA ASN A 89 -27.20 -22.83 18.29
C ASN A 89 -26.26 -23.82 18.98
N GLU A 90 -26.73 -24.42 20.07
CA GLU A 90 -25.99 -25.41 20.86
C GLU A 90 -26.14 -26.86 20.39
N GLU A 91 -26.83 -27.10 19.27
CA GLU A 91 -27.01 -28.44 18.71
C GLU A 91 -25.66 -29.09 18.45
N VAL A 92 -25.44 -30.24 19.11
CA VAL A 92 -24.21 -31.03 19.01
C VAL A 92 -24.26 -31.87 17.74
N LEU A 93 -23.22 -31.73 16.93
CA LEU A 93 -22.96 -32.49 15.71
C LEU A 93 -22.00 -33.65 16.00
N GLU A 94 -21.67 -34.41 14.96
CA GLU A 94 -20.70 -35.48 15.06
C GLU A 94 -19.33 -34.97 15.53
N GLN A 95 -18.55 -35.84 16.16
CA GLN A 95 -17.22 -35.51 16.71
C GLN A 95 -17.24 -34.43 17.82
N GLY A 96 -18.43 -34.08 18.35
CA GLY A 96 -18.60 -33.24 19.54
C GLY A 96 -18.57 -31.74 19.30
N TYR A 97 -18.56 -31.29 18.04
CA TYR A 97 -18.68 -29.87 17.70
C TYR A 97 -20.14 -29.42 17.70
N ARG A 98 -20.41 -28.17 18.06
CA ARG A 98 -21.75 -27.58 17.97
C ARG A 98 -21.92 -26.82 16.65
N LYS A 99 -23.17 -26.63 16.21
CA LYS A 99 -23.46 -25.78 15.03
C LYS A 99 -22.86 -24.38 15.16
N ARG A 100 -22.91 -23.76 16.35
CA ARG A 100 -22.27 -22.45 16.58
C ARG A 100 -20.76 -22.43 16.35
N ASP A 101 -20.06 -23.53 16.60
CA ASP A 101 -18.61 -23.62 16.41
C ASP A 101 -18.27 -23.59 14.91
N LEU A 102 -19.05 -24.31 14.11
CA LEU A 102 -18.93 -24.29 12.64
C LEU A 102 -19.33 -22.93 12.07
N ALA A 103 -20.41 -22.31 12.59
CA ALA A 103 -20.84 -20.98 12.17
C ALA A 103 -19.78 -19.90 12.44
N LEU A 104 -19.16 -19.91 13.63
CA LEU A 104 -18.04 -19.03 13.95
C LEU A 104 -16.88 -19.23 12.99
N SER A 105 -16.58 -20.48 12.65
CA SER A 105 -15.48 -20.81 11.74
C SER A 105 -15.77 -20.29 10.32
N CYS A 106 -17.01 -20.39 9.85
CA CYS A 106 -17.44 -19.79 8.58
C CYS A 106 -17.39 -18.25 8.60
N LEU A 107 -17.77 -17.60 9.71
CA LEU A 107 -17.65 -16.14 9.85
C LEU A 107 -16.20 -15.68 9.72
N VAL A 108 -15.28 -16.36 10.39
CA VAL A 108 -13.85 -16.01 10.33
C VAL A 108 -13.27 -16.33 8.94
N ALA A 109 -13.58 -17.50 8.38
CA ALA A 109 -12.96 -17.97 7.14
C ALA A 109 -13.49 -17.28 5.87
N TYR A 110 -14.78 -16.96 5.83
CA TYR A 110 -15.45 -16.51 4.60
C TYR A 110 -16.02 -15.10 4.67
N HIS A 111 -16.18 -14.55 5.88
CA HIS A 111 -16.68 -13.19 6.09
C HIS A 111 -15.67 -12.30 6.80
N HIS A 112 -14.40 -12.74 6.90
CA HIS A 112 -13.30 -12.00 7.53
C HIS A 112 -13.63 -11.42 8.92
N PHE A 113 -14.46 -12.13 9.70
CA PHE A 113 -14.86 -11.68 11.04
C PHE A 113 -13.65 -11.57 11.98
N ASP A 114 -13.53 -10.44 12.68
CA ASP A 114 -12.40 -10.17 13.58
C ASP A 114 -12.61 -10.78 14.97
N LEU A 115 -12.37 -12.08 15.07
CA LEU A 115 -12.47 -12.81 16.33
C LEU A 115 -11.45 -12.32 17.37
N GLN A 116 -10.27 -11.83 16.95
CA GLN A 116 -9.27 -11.29 17.88
C GLN A 116 -9.74 -9.97 18.50
N ARG A 117 -10.41 -9.10 17.73
CA ARG A 117 -11.00 -7.87 18.25
C ARG A 117 -12.24 -8.14 19.10
N ALA A 118 -13.01 -9.17 18.77
CA ALA A 118 -14.14 -9.60 19.60
C ALA A 118 -13.71 -10.13 20.97
N LEU A 119 -12.58 -10.85 21.05
CA LEU A 119 -12.04 -11.44 22.28
C LEU A 119 -10.55 -11.07 22.44
N PRO A 120 -10.24 -9.81 22.81
CA PRO A 120 -8.87 -9.31 22.85
C PRO A 120 -8.04 -10.02 23.92
N GLY A 121 -6.79 -10.34 23.58
CA GLY A 121 -5.83 -11.00 24.48
C GLY A 121 -6.07 -12.51 24.68
N MET A 122 -7.09 -13.09 24.05
CA MET A 122 -7.34 -14.53 24.13
C MET A 122 -6.47 -15.32 23.15
N GLU A 123 -5.82 -16.37 23.65
CA GLU A 123 -5.23 -17.39 22.79
C GLU A 123 -6.29 -18.43 22.39
N PHE A 124 -6.48 -18.60 21.08
CA PHE A 124 -7.44 -19.56 20.56
C PHE A 124 -6.80 -20.92 20.31
N GLN A 125 -7.43 -21.97 20.80
CA GLN A 125 -7.16 -23.31 20.30
C GLN A 125 -7.69 -23.41 18.87
N LYS A 126 -6.81 -23.74 17.93
CA LYS A 126 -7.16 -23.88 16.51
C LYS A 126 -6.97 -25.30 16.04
N ARG A 127 -7.93 -25.82 15.27
CA ARG A 127 -7.84 -27.13 14.63
C ARG A 127 -8.22 -27.00 13.15
N ALA A 128 -7.29 -27.34 12.27
CA ALA A 128 -7.52 -27.29 10.83
C ALA A 128 -8.13 -28.60 10.32
N PHE A 129 -9.18 -28.49 9.51
CA PHE A 129 -9.88 -29.63 8.91
C PHE A 129 -10.06 -29.45 7.42
N SER A 130 -10.12 -30.58 6.71
CA SER A 130 -10.57 -30.67 5.33
C SER A 130 -11.99 -31.22 5.27
N TYR A 131 -12.88 -30.67 4.44
CA TYR A 131 -14.32 -31.00 4.53
C TYR A 131 -15.13 -31.16 3.23
N SER A 132 -14.53 -31.05 2.03
CA SER A 132 -15.25 -31.17 0.74
C SER A 132 -14.39 -31.74 -0.40
N LYS A 133 -14.97 -31.95 -1.60
CA LYS A 133 -14.26 -32.19 -2.88
C LYS A 133 -14.70 -31.14 -3.93
N PRO A 134 -13.81 -30.29 -4.49
CA PRO A 134 -12.37 -30.17 -4.20
C PRO A 134 -12.11 -29.81 -2.73
N GLU A 135 -10.91 -30.16 -2.25
CA GLU A 135 -10.54 -30.08 -0.83
C GLU A 135 -10.53 -28.63 -0.32
N LYS A 136 -11.54 -28.27 0.48
CA LYS A 136 -11.58 -27.00 1.23
C LYS A 136 -11.05 -27.22 2.64
N ASN A 137 -10.38 -26.18 3.16
CA ASN A 137 -9.79 -26.18 4.49
C ASN A 137 -10.48 -25.14 5.37
N ILE A 138 -10.71 -25.46 6.63
CA ILE A 138 -11.25 -24.52 7.61
C ILE A 138 -10.54 -24.69 8.96
N GLU A 139 -10.36 -23.58 9.68
CA GLU A 139 -9.91 -23.59 11.07
C GLU A 139 -11.13 -23.56 11.99
N LEU A 140 -11.26 -24.56 12.87
CA LEU A 140 -12.22 -24.55 13.97
C LEU A 140 -11.59 -23.98 15.24
N PHE A 141 -12.42 -23.35 16.07
CA PHE A 141 -12.05 -22.68 17.32
C PHE A 141 -12.69 -23.38 18.54
N PRO A 142 -12.30 -24.62 18.87
CA PRO A 142 -12.88 -25.35 20.01
C PRO A 142 -12.54 -24.70 21.35
N GLY A 143 -13.37 -24.96 22.36
CA GLY A 143 -13.11 -24.59 23.75
C GLY A 143 -13.58 -23.19 24.13
N LEU A 144 -14.45 -22.58 23.32
CA LEU A 144 -15.16 -21.35 23.70
C LEU A 144 -16.42 -21.71 24.51
N ASP A 145 -16.51 -21.14 25.71
CA ASP A 145 -17.68 -21.24 26.59
C ASP A 145 -18.81 -20.31 26.14
N GLU A 146 -19.96 -20.41 26.83
CA GLU A 146 -21.15 -19.62 26.51
C GLU A 146 -20.92 -18.11 26.63
N GLU A 147 -20.19 -17.68 27.66
CA GLU A 147 -19.90 -16.26 27.89
C GLU A 147 -19.12 -15.66 26.71
N ARG A 148 -18.12 -16.38 26.18
CA ARG A 148 -17.37 -15.96 24.99
C ARG A 148 -18.25 -15.87 23.75
N PHE A 149 -19.15 -16.83 23.53
CA PHE A 149 -20.09 -16.75 22.39
C PHE A 149 -21.04 -15.55 22.51
N GLN A 150 -21.44 -15.18 23.73
CA GLN A 150 -22.25 -13.98 23.97
C GLN A 150 -21.48 -12.70 23.63
N VAL A 151 -20.20 -12.61 24.02
CA VAL A 151 -19.33 -11.49 23.66
C VAL A 151 -19.14 -11.39 22.15
N ILE A 152 -18.86 -12.51 21.47
CA ILE A 152 -18.72 -12.56 20.00
C ILE A 152 -20.01 -12.07 19.34
N HIS A 153 -21.17 -12.58 19.76
CA HIS A 153 -22.46 -12.20 19.20
C HIS A 153 -22.78 -10.71 19.48
N TYR A 154 -22.44 -10.20 20.66
CA TYR A 154 -22.60 -8.78 20.98
C TYR A 154 -21.73 -7.90 20.09
N PHE A 155 -20.44 -8.21 19.99
CA PHE A 155 -19.47 -7.50 19.14
C PHE A 155 -19.94 -7.44 17.68
N ALA A 156 -20.37 -8.56 17.12
CA ALA A 156 -20.85 -8.63 15.74
C ALA A 156 -22.08 -7.76 15.45
N ARG A 157 -22.86 -7.42 16.47
CA ARG A 157 -24.07 -6.58 16.35
C ARG A 157 -23.83 -5.12 16.71
N ALA A 158 -22.86 -4.86 17.58
CA ALA A 158 -22.54 -3.52 18.06
C ALA A 158 -21.59 -2.77 17.11
N GLU A 159 -20.66 -3.49 16.48
CA GLU A 159 -19.69 -2.92 15.56
C GLU A 159 -20.27 -2.72 14.17
N MET A 160 -20.00 -1.57 13.55
CA MET A 160 -20.38 -1.34 12.15
C MET A 160 -19.58 -2.20 11.18
N TRP A 161 -18.29 -2.41 11.47
CA TRP A 161 -17.38 -3.18 10.63
C TRP A 161 -16.63 -4.19 11.48
N PRO A 162 -17.26 -5.32 11.88
CA PRO A 162 -16.66 -6.36 12.72
C PRO A 162 -15.65 -7.23 11.93
N LEU A 163 -14.88 -6.60 11.05
CA LEU A 163 -14.00 -7.22 10.08
C LEU A 163 -12.54 -7.01 10.46
N THR A 164 -11.70 -7.96 10.07
CA THR A 164 -10.24 -7.81 10.12
C THR A 164 -9.79 -6.74 9.12
N SER A 165 -8.53 -6.29 9.21
CA SER A 165 -7.97 -5.37 8.22
C SER A 165 -8.08 -5.89 6.78
N GLU A 166 -7.88 -7.20 6.57
CA GLU A 166 -8.11 -7.86 5.28
C GLU A 166 -9.57 -7.78 4.86
N GLY A 167 -10.50 -8.05 5.78
CA GLY A 167 -11.94 -7.94 5.50
C GLY A 167 -12.37 -6.53 5.13
N LEU A 168 -11.88 -5.52 5.84
CA LEU A 168 -12.11 -4.11 5.50
C LEU A 168 -11.58 -3.79 4.10
N TYR A 169 -10.39 -4.29 3.77
CA TYR A 169 -9.78 -4.12 2.46
C TYR A 169 -10.60 -4.76 1.33
N GLU A 170 -11.04 -6.01 1.51
CA GLU A 170 -11.85 -6.72 0.51
C GLU A 170 -13.24 -6.10 0.37
N GLU A 171 -13.86 -5.64 1.46
CA GLU A 171 -15.13 -4.93 1.42
C GLU A 171 -15.03 -3.62 0.62
N MET A 172 -13.94 -2.86 0.80
CA MET A 172 -13.68 -1.66 0.01
C MET A 172 -13.43 -1.98 -1.46
N LYS A 173 -12.73 -3.08 -1.77
CA LYS A 173 -12.53 -3.54 -3.15
C LYS A 173 -13.84 -3.91 -3.83
N HIS A 174 -14.75 -4.57 -3.12
CA HIS A 174 -16.07 -4.88 -3.65
C HIS A 174 -16.86 -3.58 -3.93
N ARG A 175 -16.75 -2.58 -3.06
CA ARG A 175 -17.49 -1.30 -3.14
C ARG A 175 -16.78 -0.19 -3.90
N ARG A 176 -15.82 -0.52 -4.78
CA ARG A 176 -14.89 0.43 -5.45
C ARG A 176 -15.49 1.78 -5.88
N GLU A 177 -16.72 1.80 -6.39
CA GLU A 177 -17.37 3.02 -6.88
C GLU A 177 -17.95 3.92 -5.77
N ASN A 178 -18.28 3.35 -4.61
CA ASN A 178 -18.91 4.07 -3.50
C ASN A 178 -18.50 3.44 -2.16
N ILE A 179 -17.28 3.78 -1.73
CA ILE A 179 -16.75 3.33 -0.44
C ILE A 179 -17.27 4.24 0.68
N PRO A 180 -18.00 3.73 1.68
CA PRO A 180 -18.47 4.54 2.80
C PRO A 180 -17.32 5.17 3.58
N SER A 181 -17.44 6.43 3.99
CA SER A 181 -16.41 7.11 4.79
C SER A 181 -16.09 6.36 6.08
N SER A 182 -17.09 5.81 6.76
CA SER A 182 -16.88 5.00 7.97
C SER A 182 -16.03 3.74 7.74
N LEU A 183 -16.11 3.16 6.53
CA LEU A 183 -15.32 1.98 6.17
C LEU A 183 -13.86 2.37 5.93
N MET A 184 -13.63 3.50 5.26
CA MET A 184 -12.29 4.06 5.10
C MET A 184 -11.65 4.40 6.45
N GLU A 185 -12.38 5.08 7.34
CA GLU A 185 -11.88 5.41 8.68
C GLU A 185 -11.53 4.16 9.49
N ALA A 186 -12.37 3.11 9.44
CA ALA A 186 -12.07 1.85 10.09
C ALA A 186 -10.77 1.22 9.56
N PHE A 187 -10.54 1.28 8.24
CA PHE A 187 -9.30 0.79 7.64
C PHE A 187 -8.09 1.67 7.95
N PHE A 188 -8.24 2.99 8.01
CA PHE A 188 -7.16 3.91 8.39
C PHE A 188 -6.64 3.68 9.80
N LEU A 189 -7.48 3.15 10.70
CA LEU A 189 -7.09 2.76 12.05
C LEU A 189 -6.41 1.38 12.12
N SER A 190 -6.35 0.64 11.01
CA SER A 190 -5.68 -0.65 10.98
C SER A 190 -4.15 -0.52 11.14
N LYS A 191 -3.54 -1.54 11.75
CA LYS A 191 -2.07 -1.60 11.92
C LYS A 191 -1.34 -1.63 10.57
N GLU A 192 -1.93 -2.28 9.56
CA GLU A 192 -1.36 -2.40 8.22
C GLU A 192 -1.35 -1.07 7.50
N PHE A 193 -2.48 -0.34 7.49
CA PHE A 193 -2.54 0.97 6.86
C PHE A 193 -1.60 1.95 7.57
N PHE A 194 -1.60 1.98 8.90
CA PHE A 194 -0.71 2.84 9.67
C PHE A 194 0.78 2.56 9.38
N ALA A 195 1.17 1.29 9.27
CA ALA A 195 2.54 0.92 8.93
C ALA A 195 2.95 1.44 7.55
N ILE A 196 2.07 1.32 6.55
CA ILE A 196 2.32 1.84 5.20
C ILE A 196 2.33 3.37 5.19
N GLU A 197 1.34 4.02 5.82
CA GLU A 197 1.27 5.48 5.93
C GLU A 197 2.55 6.05 6.53
N ARG A 198 3.03 5.45 7.61
CA ARG A 198 4.28 5.85 8.27
C ARG A 198 5.51 5.64 7.38
N ALA A 199 5.52 4.61 6.53
CA ALA A 199 6.61 4.42 5.58
C ALA A 199 6.55 5.48 4.46
N PHE A 200 5.36 5.77 3.93
CA PHE A 200 5.15 6.75 2.87
C PHE A 200 5.41 8.18 3.32
N SER A 201 5.15 8.51 4.58
CA SER A 201 5.42 9.86 5.13
C SER A 201 6.90 10.23 5.21
N ARG A 202 7.81 9.26 5.03
CA ARG A 202 9.26 9.49 4.94
C ARG A 202 9.76 9.75 3.52
N LEU A 203 8.91 9.55 2.52
CA LEU A 203 9.24 9.83 1.13
C LEU A 203 9.26 11.35 0.90
N PRO A 204 9.96 11.84 -0.15
CA PRO A 204 10.01 13.27 -0.47
C PRO A 204 8.67 13.87 -0.93
N PHE A 205 7.58 13.08 -0.92
CA PHE A 205 6.26 13.46 -1.38
C PHE A 205 5.26 13.45 -0.21
N VAL A 206 4.32 14.39 -0.23
CA VAL A 206 3.21 14.41 0.72
C VAL A 206 2.03 13.65 0.13
N PHE A 207 1.63 12.55 0.78
CA PHE A 207 0.50 11.75 0.37
C PHE A 207 -0.71 12.01 1.26
N LYS A 208 -1.87 12.25 0.62
CA LYS A 208 -3.16 12.15 1.31
C LYS A 208 -3.49 10.68 1.56
N ARG A 209 -4.21 10.40 2.65
CA ARG A 209 -4.63 9.04 3.02
C ARG A 209 -5.44 8.37 1.91
N GLU A 210 -6.30 9.14 1.25
CA GLU A 210 -7.16 8.66 0.17
C GLU A 210 -6.37 8.26 -1.07
N THR A 211 -5.30 9.01 -1.39
CA THR A 211 -4.40 8.68 -2.50
C THR A 211 -3.58 7.43 -2.20
N LEU A 212 -3.13 7.27 -0.95
CA LEU A 212 -2.46 6.05 -0.54
C LEU A 212 -3.45 4.87 -0.57
N LEU A 213 -4.68 5.06 -0.09
CA LEU A 213 -5.72 4.04 -0.16
C LEU A 213 -6.02 3.60 -1.59
N SER A 214 -6.18 4.55 -2.53
CA SER A 214 -6.46 4.22 -3.92
C SER A 214 -5.35 3.36 -4.52
N LEU A 215 -4.08 3.70 -4.24
CA LEU A 215 -2.94 2.88 -4.62
C LEU A 215 -3.05 1.46 -4.04
N LEU A 216 -3.31 1.33 -2.73
CA LEU A 216 -3.41 0.03 -2.07
C LEU A 216 -4.54 -0.85 -2.65
N LEU A 217 -5.68 -0.25 -3.01
CA LEU A 217 -6.83 -0.94 -3.59
C LEU A 217 -6.59 -1.44 -5.03
N GLU A 218 -5.59 -0.90 -5.72
CA GLU A 218 -5.11 -1.41 -7.02
C GLU A 218 -4.25 -2.67 -6.88
N GLY A 219 -3.68 -2.93 -5.70
CA GLY A 219 -2.82 -4.08 -5.40
C GLY A 219 -3.56 -5.32 -4.89
N SER A 220 -2.86 -6.18 -4.15
CA SER A 220 -3.43 -7.34 -3.44
C SER A 220 -3.17 -7.26 -1.95
N TRP A 221 -4.02 -7.88 -1.13
CA TRP A 221 -3.80 -7.94 0.32
C TRP A 221 -2.46 -8.58 0.69
N LYS A 222 -2.08 -9.67 0.00
CA LYS A 222 -0.79 -10.34 0.21
C LYS A 222 0.42 -9.43 0.01
N LEU A 223 0.32 -8.46 -0.91
CA LEU A 223 1.37 -7.46 -1.12
C LEU A 223 1.50 -6.56 0.11
N ILE A 224 0.37 -6.07 0.64
CA ILE A 224 0.30 -5.24 1.84
C ILE A 224 0.86 -6.00 3.05
N GLU A 225 0.36 -7.21 3.30
CA GLU A 225 0.77 -8.05 4.44
C GLU A 225 2.27 -8.33 4.43
N ARG A 226 2.83 -8.72 3.28
CA ARG A 226 4.27 -8.96 3.13
C ARG A 226 5.07 -7.71 3.48
N THR A 227 4.69 -6.57 2.92
CA THR A 227 5.42 -5.31 3.13
C THR A 227 5.33 -4.82 4.57
N VAL A 228 4.18 -4.97 5.23
CA VAL A 228 4.04 -4.63 6.65
C VAL A 228 4.91 -5.55 7.52
N THR A 229 4.94 -6.85 7.23
CA THR A 229 5.77 -7.83 7.95
C THR A 229 7.26 -7.52 7.84
N GLU A 230 7.72 -7.17 6.64
CA GLU A 230 9.08 -6.71 6.38
C GLU A 230 9.37 -5.41 7.16
N THR A 231 8.48 -4.42 7.08
CA THR A 231 8.66 -3.11 7.72
C THR A 231 8.75 -3.20 9.25
N VAL A 232 7.90 -4.02 9.89
CA VAL A 232 7.88 -4.21 11.35
C VAL A 232 9.14 -4.93 11.85
N SER A 233 9.74 -5.80 11.02
CA SER A 233 10.96 -6.53 11.36
C SER A 233 12.21 -5.63 11.37
N HIS A 234 12.12 -4.40 10.84
CA HIS A 234 13.25 -3.50 10.69
C HIS A 234 13.20 -2.29 11.64
N PRO A 235 14.34 -1.90 12.27
CA PRO A 235 14.37 -0.86 13.29
C PRO A 235 13.92 0.52 12.82
N THR A 236 14.13 0.85 11.53
CA THR A 236 13.76 2.15 10.96
C THR A 236 12.26 2.24 10.62
N GLY A 237 11.57 1.10 10.47
CA GLY A 237 10.17 1.05 10.03
C GLY A 237 9.98 1.67 8.64
N GLU A 238 10.94 1.48 7.75
CA GLU A 238 10.93 1.90 6.35
C GLU A 238 10.63 0.71 5.43
N ILE A 239 10.05 0.99 4.27
CA ILE A 239 9.96 -0.01 3.20
C ILE A 239 11.37 -0.15 2.61
N GLN A 240 12.06 -1.25 2.93
CA GLN A 240 13.45 -1.46 2.52
C GLN A 240 13.64 -1.50 0.99
N ASN A 241 12.62 -1.95 0.28
CA ASN A 241 12.65 -2.08 -1.17
C ASN A 241 11.38 -1.46 -1.76
N ILE A 242 11.31 -0.13 -1.73
CA ILE A 242 10.17 0.62 -2.26
C ILE A 242 9.91 0.27 -3.73
N GLY A 243 10.97 0.00 -4.50
CA GLY A 243 10.84 -0.49 -5.87
C GLY A 243 10.13 -1.84 -5.98
N GLN A 244 10.44 -2.80 -5.10
CA GLN A 244 9.75 -4.08 -5.04
C GLN A 244 8.30 -3.97 -4.56
N PHE A 245 8.02 -3.04 -3.65
CA PHE A 245 6.64 -2.77 -3.22
C PHE A 245 5.82 -2.18 -4.38
N LEU A 246 6.31 -1.11 -5.01
CA LEU A 246 5.63 -0.41 -6.09
C LEU A 246 5.48 -1.26 -7.35
N SER A 247 6.46 -2.11 -7.66
CA SER A 247 6.36 -3.06 -8.79
C SER A 247 5.31 -4.17 -8.60
N GLY A 248 4.77 -4.33 -7.38
CA GLY A 248 3.63 -5.20 -7.11
C GLY A 248 2.29 -4.66 -7.61
N PHE A 249 2.23 -3.38 -8.02
CA PHE A 249 1.05 -2.71 -8.56
C PHE A 249 1.17 -2.58 -10.10
N GLU A 250 1.22 -3.72 -10.80
CA GLU A 250 1.67 -3.78 -12.20
C GLU A 250 0.89 -2.92 -13.19
N ASN A 251 -0.39 -2.64 -12.92
CA ASN A 251 -1.25 -1.83 -13.79
C ASN A 251 -1.51 -0.42 -13.24
N SER A 252 -0.85 -0.05 -12.14
CA SER A 252 -1.06 1.24 -11.48
C SER A 252 -0.20 2.32 -12.12
N LYS A 253 -0.83 3.31 -12.74
CA LYS A 253 -0.13 4.49 -13.23
C LYS A 253 0.60 5.21 -12.10
N LEU A 254 -0.09 5.44 -10.97
CA LEU A 254 0.48 6.09 -9.79
C LEU A 254 1.71 5.33 -9.29
N ALA A 255 1.63 4.00 -9.15
CA ALA A 255 2.80 3.22 -8.75
C ALA A 255 3.95 3.32 -9.76
N GLY A 256 3.63 3.37 -11.06
CA GLY A 256 4.61 3.55 -12.12
C GLY A 256 5.37 4.88 -12.00
N TYR A 257 4.65 5.98 -11.81
CA TYR A 257 5.28 7.29 -11.58
C TYR A 257 6.13 7.32 -10.31
N LEU A 258 5.60 6.78 -9.21
CA LEU A 258 6.34 6.70 -7.96
C LEU A 258 7.59 5.83 -8.09
N LEU A 259 7.52 4.73 -8.85
CA LEU A 259 8.64 3.84 -9.07
C LEU A 259 9.76 4.56 -9.83
N VAL A 260 9.42 5.29 -10.89
CA VAL A 260 10.42 6.10 -11.63
C VAL A 260 11.00 7.21 -10.76
N ALA A 261 10.18 7.87 -9.95
CA ALA A 261 10.62 9.00 -9.14
C ALA A 261 11.48 8.59 -7.93
N LEU A 262 11.22 7.42 -7.34
CA LEU A 262 11.88 6.97 -6.10
C LEU A 262 13.00 5.95 -6.34
N ASP A 263 12.84 5.07 -7.33
CA ASP A 263 13.78 3.98 -7.62
C ASP A 263 13.78 3.64 -9.12
N PRO A 264 14.27 4.55 -9.99
CA PRO A 264 14.29 4.32 -11.44
C PRO A 264 15.22 3.18 -11.87
N ASP A 265 16.18 2.79 -11.02
CA ASP A 265 17.07 1.66 -11.26
C ASP A 265 16.31 0.32 -11.20
N HIS A 266 15.27 0.22 -10.37
CA HIS A 266 14.47 -0.99 -10.25
C HIS A 266 13.85 -1.43 -11.59
N PRO A 267 13.01 -0.64 -12.27
CA PRO A 267 12.49 -1.03 -13.58
C PRO A 267 13.63 -1.11 -14.62
N TYR A 268 14.60 -0.20 -14.58
CA TYR A 268 15.70 -0.19 -15.56
C TYR A 268 16.56 -1.46 -15.53
N LEU A 269 16.85 -2.03 -14.35
CA LEU A 269 17.73 -3.19 -14.20
C LEU A 269 16.99 -4.51 -14.08
N ARG A 270 15.78 -4.54 -13.50
CA ARG A 270 15.11 -5.78 -13.11
C ARG A 270 13.96 -6.19 -14.03
N PHE A 271 13.37 -5.26 -14.77
CA PHE A 271 12.26 -5.62 -15.66
C PHE A 271 12.79 -6.28 -16.94
N SER A 272 12.09 -7.32 -17.39
CA SER A 272 12.24 -7.86 -18.74
C SER A 272 11.76 -6.82 -19.77
N ASP A 273 12.14 -6.99 -21.03
CA ASP A 273 11.68 -6.09 -22.09
C ASP A 273 10.16 -6.11 -22.24
N GLU A 274 9.52 -7.28 -22.13
CA GLU A 274 8.05 -7.42 -22.09
C GLU A 274 7.42 -6.61 -20.93
N LYS A 275 8.03 -6.67 -19.74
CA LYS A 275 7.56 -5.90 -18.58
C LYS A 275 7.85 -4.40 -18.73
N LEU A 276 8.94 -4.02 -19.39
CA LEU A 276 9.24 -2.62 -19.69
C LEU A 276 8.28 -2.03 -20.71
N GLU A 277 7.85 -2.81 -21.71
CA GLU A 277 6.88 -2.36 -22.70
C GLU A 277 5.55 -1.96 -22.03
N SER A 278 4.99 -2.87 -21.22
CA SER A 278 3.78 -2.58 -20.45
C SER A 278 3.98 -1.41 -19.47
N PHE A 279 5.13 -1.36 -18.78
CA PHE A 279 5.47 -0.29 -17.85
C PHE A 279 5.57 1.09 -18.51
N ILE A 280 6.26 1.21 -19.64
CA ILE A 280 6.35 2.46 -20.42
C ILE A 280 4.95 2.88 -20.89
N GLY A 281 4.09 1.90 -21.20
CA GLY A 281 2.67 2.12 -21.49
C GLY A 281 1.96 2.99 -20.44
N LEU A 282 2.23 2.76 -19.16
CA LEU A 282 1.61 3.46 -18.02
C LEU A 282 2.07 4.92 -17.85
N LEU A 283 3.25 5.28 -18.37
CA LEU A 283 3.89 6.59 -18.17
C LEU A 283 3.42 7.59 -19.23
N ASP A 284 2.14 7.96 -19.20
CA ASP A 284 1.47 8.85 -20.15
C ASP A 284 1.67 10.36 -19.92
N GLN A 285 2.07 10.77 -18.72
CA GLN A 285 2.29 12.16 -18.32
C GLN A 285 3.77 12.52 -18.39
N GLN A 286 4.05 13.68 -18.97
CA GLN A 286 5.39 14.25 -19.00
C GLN A 286 5.77 14.79 -17.62
N THR A 287 6.75 14.17 -16.99
CA THR A 287 7.43 14.67 -15.77
C THR A 287 8.93 14.60 -15.99
N ALA A 288 9.70 15.38 -15.23
CA ALA A 288 11.15 15.41 -15.38
C ALA A 288 11.78 14.03 -15.11
N GLU A 289 11.29 13.32 -14.09
CA GLU A 289 11.74 11.99 -13.70
C GLU A 289 11.46 10.96 -14.79
N VAL A 290 10.25 11.00 -15.37
CA VAL A 290 9.87 10.11 -16.47
C VAL A 290 10.68 10.40 -17.73
N GLU A 291 10.88 11.67 -18.09
CA GLU A 291 11.67 12.05 -19.25
C GLU A 291 13.13 11.58 -19.12
N LEU A 292 13.74 11.77 -17.95
CA LEU A 292 15.08 11.26 -17.65
C LEU A 292 15.15 9.73 -17.76
N PHE A 293 14.15 9.03 -17.21
CA PHE A 293 14.08 7.57 -17.28
C PHE A 293 13.93 7.05 -18.71
N LEU A 294 13.02 7.63 -19.50
CA LEU A 294 12.80 7.23 -20.89
C LEU A 294 14.02 7.54 -21.77
N ASN A 295 14.69 8.68 -21.55
CA ASN A 295 15.93 9.01 -22.27
C ASN A 295 17.01 7.98 -21.97
N ARG A 296 17.16 7.58 -20.69
CA ARG A 296 18.08 6.50 -20.29
C ARG A 296 17.75 5.18 -21.00
N ILE A 297 16.47 4.82 -21.11
CA ILE A 297 16.04 3.62 -21.84
C ILE A 297 16.40 3.74 -23.33
N ALA A 298 16.09 4.87 -23.97
CA ALA A 298 16.33 5.11 -25.39
C ALA A 298 17.81 4.96 -25.81
N THR A 299 18.75 5.26 -24.91
CA THR A 299 20.20 5.15 -25.13
C THR A 299 20.84 3.91 -24.50
N SER A 300 20.04 2.98 -23.97
CA SER A 300 20.54 1.79 -23.25
C SER A 300 20.87 0.62 -24.19
N ALA A 301 21.28 -0.51 -23.60
CA ALA A 301 21.50 -1.78 -24.30
C ALA A 301 20.22 -2.66 -24.41
N ARG A 302 19.03 -2.10 -24.16
CA ARG A 302 17.73 -2.77 -24.32
C ARG A 302 17.42 -3.06 -25.80
N SER A 303 16.46 -3.94 -26.05
CA SER A 303 16.06 -4.26 -27.44
C SER A 303 15.62 -3.02 -28.21
N ASP A 304 15.80 -3.06 -29.53
CA ASP A 304 15.44 -1.97 -30.44
C ASP A 304 13.98 -1.53 -30.25
N HIS A 305 13.08 -2.50 -30.05
CA HIS A 305 11.68 -2.25 -29.76
C HIS A 305 11.48 -1.34 -28.54
N ILE A 306 12.10 -1.67 -27.39
CA ILE A 306 11.96 -0.90 -26.15
C ILE A 306 12.61 0.48 -26.29
N ARG A 307 13.75 0.57 -26.98
CA ARG A 307 14.42 1.86 -27.23
C ARG A 307 13.57 2.77 -28.10
N GLU A 308 12.98 2.23 -29.18
CA GLU A 308 12.09 2.99 -30.06
C GLU A 308 10.77 3.35 -29.37
N LEU A 309 10.21 2.47 -28.55
CA LEU A 309 9.03 2.77 -27.73
C LEU A 309 9.27 3.96 -26.79
N ALA A 310 10.41 3.99 -26.11
CA ALA A 310 10.78 5.11 -25.24
C ALA A 310 10.95 6.42 -26.01
N LYS A 311 11.62 6.39 -27.18
CA LYS A 311 11.74 7.56 -28.06
C LYS A 311 10.39 8.05 -28.55
N ALA A 312 9.52 7.14 -28.99
CA ALA A 312 8.18 7.47 -29.46
C ALA A 312 7.34 8.11 -28.34
N ARG A 313 7.46 7.62 -27.10
CA ARG A 313 6.79 8.22 -25.93
C ARG A 313 7.29 9.66 -25.68
N ILE A 314 8.61 9.88 -25.65
CA ILE A 314 9.18 11.24 -25.50
C ILE A 314 8.70 12.16 -26.62
N GLN A 315 8.72 11.67 -27.86
CA GLN A 315 8.28 12.44 -29.03
C GLN A 315 6.79 12.80 -28.96
N SER A 316 5.94 11.94 -28.39
CA SER A 316 4.49 12.22 -28.28
C SER A 316 4.20 13.50 -27.49
N TRP A 317 5.00 13.81 -26.46
CA TRP A 317 4.86 15.05 -25.70
C TRP A 317 5.37 16.29 -26.45
N GLY A 318 6.33 16.10 -27.35
CA GLY A 318 6.77 17.14 -28.28
C GLY A 318 5.82 17.35 -29.47
N LYS A 319 4.78 16.52 -29.61
CA LYS A 319 3.96 16.44 -30.82
C LYS A 319 2.45 16.45 -30.54
N GLU A 320 1.96 17.33 -29.68
CA GLU A 320 0.52 17.68 -29.66
C GLU A 320 0.21 19.08 -29.12
N VAL A 321 0.45 20.10 -29.96
CA VAL A 321 -0.58 21.12 -30.23
C VAL A 321 -0.69 21.22 -31.75
N ARG A 322 -1.64 20.50 -32.36
CA ARG A 322 -2.12 20.90 -33.68
C ARG A 322 -2.99 22.13 -33.44
N VAL A 323 -2.39 23.30 -33.53
CA VAL A 323 -3.13 24.55 -33.61
C VAL A 323 -3.93 24.50 -34.92
N SER A 324 -5.22 24.19 -34.85
CA SER A 324 -6.10 24.53 -35.97
C SER A 324 -6.32 26.03 -35.90
N SER A 325 -5.81 26.79 -36.86
CA SER A 325 -6.06 28.22 -36.93
C SER A 325 -7.34 28.50 -37.72
N GLN A 326 -8.21 29.34 -37.18
CA GLN A 326 -9.34 29.93 -37.91
C GLN A 326 -8.93 31.31 -38.41
N GLU A 327 -9.15 31.62 -39.69
CA GLU A 327 -8.90 32.96 -40.22
C GLU A 327 -10.04 33.90 -39.83
N TYR A 328 -9.71 35.05 -39.24
CA TYR A 328 -10.63 36.13 -38.89
C TYR A 328 -10.26 37.42 -39.61
N VAL A 329 -11.23 38.13 -40.15
CA VAL A 329 -11.02 39.44 -40.81
C VAL A 329 -11.47 40.54 -39.86
N VAL A 330 -10.53 41.39 -39.43
CA VAL A 330 -10.75 42.51 -38.52
C VAL A 330 -11.79 43.47 -39.09
N GLN A 331 -12.80 43.81 -38.28
CA GLN A 331 -13.86 44.75 -38.61
C GLN A 331 -13.58 46.15 -38.03
N LYS A 332 -14.31 47.15 -38.52
CA LYS A 332 -14.18 48.52 -38.03
C LYS A 332 -14.62 48.60 -36.56
N GLY A 333 -13.69 48.94 -35.67
CA GLY A 333 -13.93 49.06 -34.23
C GLY A 333 -13.38 47.88 -33.41
N ASP A 334 -12.84 46.85 -34.06
CA ASP A 334 -12.19 45.75 -33.37
C ASP A 334 -10.90 46.20 -32.67
N SER A 335 -10.62 45.55 -31.55
CA SER A 335 -9.35 45.64 -30.83
C SER A 335 -8.83 44.23 -30.58
N LEU A 336 -7.51 44.07 -30.42
CA LEU A 336 -6.90 42.77 -30.12
C LEU A 336 -7.53 42.14 -28.88
N TRP A 337 -7.86 42.95 -27.88
CA TRP A 337 -8.58 42.54 -26.67
C TRP A 337 -10.02 42.06 -26.95
N GLY A 338 -10.75 42.75 -27.82
CA GLY A 338 -12.10 42.34 -28.22
C GLY A 338 -12.09 40.99 -28.94
N VAL A 339 -11.16 40.81 -29.87
CA VAL A 339 -10.96 39.56 -30.61
C VAL A 339 -10.55 38.44 -29.65
N SER A 340 -9.62 38.70 -28.73
CA SER A 340 -9.16 37.73 -27.73
C SER A 340 -10.32 37.22 -26.86
N ARG A 341 -11.22 38.13 -26.44
CA ARG A 341 -12.42 37.78 -25.68
C ARG A 341 -13.46 37.02 -26.49
N HIS A 342 -13.61 37.35 -27.77
CA HIS A 342 -14.57 36.68 -28.65
C HIS A 342 -14.23 35.22 -28.88
N PHE A 343 -12.94 34.90 -29.02
CA PHE A 343 -12.47 33.55 -29.32
C PHE A 343 -11.91 32.78 -28.11
N ASP A 344 -12.01 33.35 -26.91
CA ASP A 344 -11.47 32.79 -25.66
C ASP A 344 -9.98 32.38 -25.74
N ILE A 345 -9.16 33.22 -26.37
CA ILE A 345 -7.72 33.03 -26.56
C ILE A 345 -6.99 34.25 -26.02
N SER A 346 -5.82 34.09 -25.41
CA SER A 346 -5.08 35.24 -24.88
C SER A 346 -4.53 36.16 -25.99
N MET A 347 -4.41 37.45 -25.69
CA MET A 347 -3.86 38.42 -26.65
C MET A 347 -2.42 38.07 -27.04
N GLU A 348 -1.62 37.54 -26.12
CA GLU A 348 -0.25 37.09 -26.41
C GLU A 348 -0.25 35.99 -27.48
N LYS A 349 -1.14 34.99 -27.37
CA LYS A 349 -1.22 33.89 -28.34
C LYS A 349 -1.64 34.38 -29.73
N ILE A 350 -2.57 35.34 -29.82
CA ILE A 350 -2.97 35.93 -31.10
C ILE A 350 -1.81 36.75 -31.69
N ARG A 351 -1.07 37.49 -30.83
CA ARG A 351 0.10 38.29 -31.24
C ARG A 351 1.20 37.42 -31.83
N GLU A 352 1.54 36.34 -31.12
CA GLU A 352 2.55 35.37 -31.54
C GLU A 352 2.15 34.67 -32.85
N ALA A 353 0.89 34.19 -32.95
CA ALA A 353 0.38 33.51 -34.14
C ALA A 353 0.38 34.40 -35.41
N ASN A 354 0.32 35.72 -35.24
CA ASN A 354 0.22 36.70 -36.33
C ASN A 354 1.45 37.60 -36.46
N GLN A 355 2.50 37.36 -35.67
CA GLN A 355 3.73 38.16 -35.62
C GLN A 355 3.48 39.66 -35.40
N LEU A 356 2.43 40.01 -34.67
CA LEU A 356 2.04 41.40 -34.44
C LEU A 356 3.06 42.07 -33.51
N GLN A 357 3.53 43.25 -33.89
CA GLN A 357 4.46 44.06 -33.08
C GLN A 357 3.74 45.05 -32.16
N SER A 358 2.41 45.18 -32.30
CA SER A 358 1.57 46.07 -31.50
C SER A 358 0.15 45.53 -31.40
N ASP A 359 -0.63 46.07 -30.47
CA ASP A 359 -2.04 45.68 -30.26
C ASP A 359 -3.02 46.44 -31.17
N VAL A 360 -2.50 47.29 -32.08
CA VAL A 360 -3.30 48.07 -33.03
C VAL A 360 -3.70 47.18 -34.22
N LEU A 361 -5.01 47.02 -34.42
CA LEU A 361 -5.57 46.28 -35.55
C LEU A 361 -6.13 47.24 -36.61
N THR A 362 -5.92 46.90 -37.89
CA THR A 362 -6.48 47.67 -39.01
C THR A 362 -7.70 46.95 -39.60
N PRO A 363 -8.83 47.63 -39.84
CA PRO A 363 -9.98 47.01 -40.50
C PRO A 363 -9.59 46.38 -41.85
N GLY A 364 -10.00 45.13 -42.08
CA GLY A 364 -9.62 44.31 -43.24
C GLY A 364 -8.38 43.43 -43.04
N GLN A 365 -7.65 43.58 -41.92
CA GLN A 365 -6.51 42.74 -41.57
C GLN A 365 -6.97 41.29 -41.31
N ARG A 366 -6.26 40.31 -41.85
CA ARG A 366 -6.51 38.88 -41.59
C ARG A 366 -5.68 38.42 -40.40
N LEU A 367 -6.32 37.79 -39.43
CA LEU A 367 -5.71 37.20 -38.24
C LEU A 367 -5.92 35.69 -38.25
N GLN A 368 -4.86 34.94 -37.98
CA GLN A 368 -4.85 33.53 -37.65
C GLN A 368 -5.19 33.38 -36.16
N ILE A 369 -6.35 32.83 -35.85
CA ILE A 369 -6.83 32.63 -34.49
C ILE A 369 -6.53 31.18 -34.07
N PRO A 370 -5.56 30.95 -33.16
CA PRO A 370 -5.11 29.61 -32.80
C PRO A 370 -6.10 28.91 -31.87
N HIS A 371 -6.80 27.87 -32.34
CA HIS A 371 -7.65 27.05 -31.48
C HIS A 371 -6.89 25.83 -30.97
N ALA A 372 -6.91 25.60 -29.65
CA ALA A 372 -6.51 24.32 -29.07
C ALA A 372 -7.74 23.40 -29.11
N GLN A 373 -7.79 22.45 -30.04
CA GLN A 373 -8.83 21.41 -29.97
C GLN A 373 -8.42 20.39 -28.89
N HIS A 374 -9.16 20.37 -27.79
CA HIS A 374 -9.25 19.17 -26.96
C HIS A 374 -10.26 18.25 -27.63
N ASN A 375 -9.79 17.15 -28.23
CA ASN A 375 -10.64 15.99 -28.52
C ASN A 375 -10.60 15.02 -27.34
#